data_AF-N6X756-F1
#
_entry.id   AF-N6X756-F1
#
_cell.length_a   1.000
_cell.length_b   1.000
_cell.length_c   1.000
_cell.angle_alpha   90.00
_cell.angle_beta   90.00
_cell.angle_gamma   90.00
#
_symmetry.space_group_name_H-M   'P 1'
#
loop_
_entity.id
_entity.type
_entity.pdbx_description
1 polymer ?
#
loop_
_entity_poly.entity_id
_entity_poly.type
_entity_poly.pdbx_seq_one_letter_code
_entity_poly.pdbx_strand_id
1 'polypeptide(L)'
;MYWENEARRIVRSELVRRGLTYAMLAKRLQELGVKETERSIANKMSRGTFSFVFYLQCMAAMGVEQVAFDLSLPRKTPQIVARPLARD
;
A
#
# COMPACT_ATOMS: atom_id res chain seq x y z
N MET A 1 -1.18 -8.80 -11.44
CA MET A 1 -0.45 -7.60 -10.96
C MET A 1 -1.29 -6.32 -10.86
N TYR A 2 -2.53 -6.26 -11.35
CA TYR A 2 -3.39 -5.11 -11.05
C TYR A 2 -3.71 -5.04 -9.54
N TRP A 3 -4.30 -6.11 -9.03
CA TRP A 3 -4.86 -6.18 -7.69
C TRP A 3 -3.80 -6.13 -6.57
N GLU A 4 -2.67 -6.78 -6.78
CA GLU A 4 -1.54 -6.85 -5.85
C GLU A 4 -0.88 -5.47 -5.67
N ASN A 5 -0.86 -4.67 -6.73
CA ASN A 5 -0.42 -3.28 -6.67
C ASN A 5 -1.43 -2.41 -5.93
N GLU A 6 -2.73 -2.69 -6.06
CA GLU A 6 -3.75 -1.92 -5.34
C GLU A 6 -3.74 -2.22 -3.86
N ALA A 7 -3.70 -3.51 -3.50
CA ALA A 7 -3.65 -3.97 -2.12
C ALA A 7 -2.48 -3.33 -1.36
N ARG A 8 -1.26 -3.39 -1.91
CA ARG A 8 -0.07 -2.77 -1.28
C ARG A 8 -0.14 -1.23 -1.29
N ARG A 9 -0.77 -0.62 -2.30
CA ARG A 9 -0.85 0.85 -2.43
C ARG A 9 -1.53 1.44 -1.22
N ILE A 10 -2.62 0.82 -0.77
CA ILE A 10 -3.39 1.35 0.37
C ILE A 10 -2.57 1.28 1.66
N VAL A 11 -1.90 0.15 1.93
CA VAL A 11 -1.04 0.05 3.13
C VAL A 11 0.08 1.09 3.09
N ARG A 12 0.73 1.27 1.94
CA ARG A 12 1.80 2.26 1.77
C ARG A 12 1.29 3.70 1.88
N SER A 13 0.13 4.01 1.34
CA SER A 13 -0.43 5.36 1.46
C SER A 13 -0.74 5.71 2.92
N GLU A 14 -1.24 4.75 3.69
CA GLU A 14 -1.50 4.98 5.11
C GLU A 14 -0.22 5.14 5.93
N LEU A 15 0.84 4.39 5.62
CA LEU A 15 2.17 4.61 6.21
C LEU A 15 2.68 6.03 5.95
N VAL A 16 2.62 6.48 4.69
CA VAL A 16 3.08 7.83 4.30
C VAL A 16 2.24 8.92 4.99
N ARG A 17 0.90 8.79 4.97
CA ARG A 17 -0.02 9.75 5.61
C ARG A 17 0.25 9.90 7.12
N ARG A 18 0.75 8.85 7.76
CA ARG A 18 1.01 8.79 9.21
C ARG A 18 2.48 8.97 9.58
N GLY A 19 3.37 9.17 8.60
CA GLY A 19 4.81 9.29 8.84
C GLY A 19 5.43 8.03 9.46
N LEU A 20 4.91 6.85 9.14
CA LEU A 20 5.35 5.57 9.71
C LEU A 20 6.28 4.83 8.75
N THR A 21 7.34 4.25 9.31
CA THR A 21 8.21 3.31 8.61
C THR A 21 7.69 1.87 8.78
N TYR A 22 8.23 0.93 7.99
CA TYR A 22 7.94 -0.50 8.20
C TYR A 22 8.44 -1.01 9.56
N ALA A 23 9.57 -0.50 10.06
CA ALA A 23 10.04 -0.78 11.42
C ALA A 23 9.02 -0.36 12.48
N MET A 24 8.47 0.85 12.35
CA MET A 24 7.44 1.36 13.29
C MET A 24 6.16 0.54 13.19
N LEU A 25 5.72 0.18 11.98
CA LEU A 25 4.56 -0.70 11.79
C LEU A 25 4.79 -2.09 12.41
N ALA A 26 5.97 -2.67 12.24
CA ALA A 26 6.32 -3.96 12.84
C ALA A 26 6.21 -3.90 14.37
N LYS A 27 6.73 -2.84 15.00
CA LYS A 27 6.62 -2.64 16.45
C LYS A 27 5.16 -2.58 16.90
N ARG A 28 4.33 -1.78 16.22
CA ARG A 28 2.90 -1.65 16.55
C ARG A 28 2.11 -2.96 16.32
N LEU A 29 2.45 -3.70 15.28
CA LEU A 29 1.88 -5.04 15.04
C LEU A 29 2.25 -6.00 16.18
N GLN A 30 3.49 -5.94 16.68
CA GLN A 30 3.91 -6.75 17.82
C GLN A 30 3.18 -6.37 19.12
N GLU A 31 2.88 -5.08 19.33
CA GLU A 31 2.04 -4.61 20.44
C GLU A 31 0.61 -5.21 20.38
N LEU A 32 0.13 -5.55 19.17
CA LEU A 32 -1.13 -6.28 18.95
C LEU A 32 -0.98 -7.82 18.94
N GLY A 33 0.19 -8.35 19.30
CA GLY A 33 0.48 -9.79 19.29
C GLY A 33 0.77 -10.38 17.90
N VAL A 34 0.90 -9.54 16.87
CA VAL A 34 1.18 -9.95 15.49
C VAL A 34 2.69 -10.01 15.27
N LYS A 35 3.21 -11.23 15.05
CA LYS A 35 4.66 -11.50 14.92
C LYS A 35 5.18 -11.15 13.52
N GLU A 36 5.20 -9.86 13.21
CA GLU A 36 5.79 -9.34 11.97
C GLU A 36 7.10 -8.60 12.24
N THR A 37 7.99 -8.63 11.26
CA THR A 37 9.26 -7.93 11.24
C THR A 37 9.25 -6.91 10.10
N GLU A 38 10.10 -5.89 10.16
CA GLU A 38 10.27 -4.96 9.04
C GLU A 38 10.53 -5.68 7.71
N ARG A 39 11.40 -6.71 7.73
CA ARG A 39 11.72 -7.52 6.56
C ARG A 39 10.52 -8.30 6.04
N SER A 40 9.72 -8.91 6.90
CA SER A 40 8.54 -9.68 6.47
C SER A 40 7.46 -8.77 5.89
N ILE A 41 7.29 -7.56 6.44
CA ILE A 41 6.40 -6.53 5.88
C ILE A 41 6.92 -6.08 4.51
N ALA A 42 8.20 -5.72 4.39
CA ALA A 42 8.80 -5.29 3.12
C ALA A 42 8.62 -6.36 2.03
N ASN A 43 8.80 -7.64 2.36
CA ASN A 43 8.57 -8.76 1.45
C ASN A 43 7.11 -8.86 1.00
N LYS A 44 6.14 -8.71 1.91
CA LYS A 44 4.70 -8.67 1.57
C LYS A 44 4.38 -7.48 0.67
N MET A 45 4.94 -6.30 0.94
CA MET A 45 4.76 -5.12 0.10
C MET A 45 5.43 -5.25 -1.27
N SER A 46 6.54 -5.98 -1.36
CA SER A 46 7.24 -6.26 -2.63
C SER A 46 6.44 -7.21 -3.53
N ARG A 47 5.88 -8.29 -2.96
CA ARG A 47 5.04 -9.23 -3.72
C ARG A 47 3.62 -8.72 -3.97
N GLY A 48 3.09 -7.90 -3.05
CA GLY A 48 1.72 -7.40 -3.08
C GLY A 48 0.65 -8.44 -2.80
N THR A 49 1.06 -9.65 -2.39
CA THR A 49 0.18 -10.71 -1.91
C THR A 49 0.37 -10.89 -0.41
N PHE A 50 -0.74 -10.80 0.32
CA PHE A 50 -0.83 -11.01 1.76
C PHE A 50 -2.30 -11.25 2.12
N SER A 51 -2.55 -11.85 3.28
CA SER A 51 -3.92 -12.10 3.73
C SER A 51 -4.64 -10.79 4.04
N PHE A 52 -5.96 -10.78 3.85
CA PHE A 52 -6.79 -9.65 4.31
C PHE A 52 -6.72 -9.47 5.83
N VAL A 53 -6.49 -10.56 6.59
CA VAL A 53 -6.21 -10.49 8.04
C VAL A 53 -4.99 -9.60 8.33
N PHE A 54 -3.86 -9.82 7.64
CA PHE A 54 -2.68 -8.97 7.80
C PHE A 54 -2.96 -7.51 7.42
N TYR A 55 -3.79 -7.30 6.39
CA TYR A 55 -4.22 -5.97 6.01
C TYR A 55 -4.98 -5.25 7.14
N LEU A 56 -6.00 -5.90 7.72
CA LEU A 56 -6.77 -5.36 8.84
C LEU A 56 -5.90 -5.09 10.07
N GLN A 57 -4.97 -6.00 10.36
CA GLN A 57 -3.99 -5.81 11.44
C GLN A 57 -3.11 -4.58 11.19
N CYS A 58 -2.68 -4.34 9.94
CA CYS A 58 -1.94 -3.13 9.60
C CYS A 58 -2.80 -1.87 9.80
N MET A 59 -4.06 -1.88 9.37
CA MET A 59 -4.97 -0.75 9.57
C MET A 59 -5.15 -0.44 11.06
N ALA A 60 -5.44 -1.47 11.86
CA ALA A 60 -5.58 -1.35 13.31
C ALA A 60 -4.29 -0.82 13.97
N ALA A 61 -3.12 -1.38 13.64
CA ALA A 61 -1.83 -0.93 14.17
C ALA A 61 -1.50 0.52 13.80
N MET A 62 -1.95 0.99 12.63
CA MET A 62 -1.79 2.37 12.20
C MET A 62 -2.88 3.31 12.77
N GLY A 63 -3.89 2.80 13.46
CA GLY A 63 -5.04 3.58 13.93
C GLY A 63 -5.90 4.08 12.78
N VAL A 64 -6.07 3.29 11.73
CA VAL A 64 -6.98 3.58 10.61
C VAL A 64 -8.34 2.99 10.96
N GLU A 65 -9.34 3.85 11.11
CA GLU A 65 -10.71 3.45 11.48
C GLU A 65 -11.52 2.97 10.28
N GLN A 66 -11.29 3.57 9.11
CA GLN A 66 -12.05 3.30 7.89
C GLN A 66 -11.13 3.27 6.67
N VAL A 67 -11.44 2.36 5.75
CA VAL A 67 -10.75 2.23 4.47
C VAL A 67 -11.78 2.25 3.36
N ALA A 68 -11.59 3.13 2.39
CA ALA A 68 -12.32 3.10 1.13
C ALA A 68 -11.50 2.35 0.07
N PHE A 69 -12.14 1.39 -0.58
CA PHE A 69 -11.61 0.73 -1.78
C PHE A 69 -12.31 1.30 -3.00
N ASP A 70 -11.56 1.91 -3.90
CA ASP A 70 -12.04 2.14 -5.24
C ASP A 70 -11.83 0.85 -6.03
N LEU A 71 -12.93 0.17 -6.37
CA LEU A 71 -12.92 -1.04 -7.18
C LEU A 71 -13.23 -0.75 -8.66
N SER A 72 -13.51 0.50 -9.03
CA SER A 72 -13.87 0.90 -10.40
C SER A 72 -12.67 0.98 -11.35
N LEU A 73 -11.45 1.00 -10.80
CA LEU A 73 -10.18 0.53 -11.35
C LEU A 73 -10.03 0.30 -12.88
N PRO A 74 -9.64 1.33 -13.65
CA PRO A 74 -8.84 1.21 -14.88
C PRO A 74 -7.44 1.83 -14.66
N ARG A 75 -6.33 1.11 -14.92
CA ARG A 75 -4.97 1.69 -14.76
C ARG A 75 -4.58 2.48 -16.00
N LYS A 76 -4.38 3.79 -15.83
CA LYS A 76 -3.69 4.77 -16.69
C LYS A 76 -3.59 4.43 -18.19
N THR A 77 -4.29 5.18 -19.05
CA THR A 77 -3.61 5.65 -20.27
C THR A 77 -2.65 6.76 -19.83
N PRO A 78 -1.33 6.62 -20.00
CA PRO A 78 -0.47 7.80 -19.92
C PRO A 78 -0.89 8.74 -21.05
N GLN A 79 -1.53 9.86 -20.73
CA GLN A 79 -1.51 11.02 -21.62
C GLN A 79 -0.09 11.58 -21.57
N ILE A 80 0.83 10.93 -22.26
CA ILE A 80 1.90 11.69 -22.91
C ILE A 80 1.25 12.13 -24.21
N VAL A 81 0.61 13.30 -24.17
CA VAL A 81 0.32 14.05 -25.40
C VAL A 81 1.65 14.13 -26.14
N ALA A 82 1.75 13.41 -27.26
CA ALA A 82 2.78 13.67 -28.23
C ALA A 82 2.73 15.17 -28.50
N ARG A 83 3.74 15.92 -28.08
CA ARG A 83 3.94 17.26 -28.59
C ARG A 83 4.33 17.06 -30.04
N PRO A 84 3.48 17.40 -31.03
CA PRO A 84 3.97 17.49 -32.38
C PRO A 84 4.97 18.64 -32.34
N LEU A 85 6.21 18.40 -32.75
CA LEU A 85 7.04 19.48 -33.26
C LEU A 85 6.30 20.02 -34.47
N ALA A 86 5.54 21.09 -34.26
CA ALA A 86 4.95 21.85 -35.34
C ALA A 86 6.09 22.45 -36.16
N ARG A 87 6.24 21.88 -37.35
CA ARG A 87 6.44 22.46 -38.69
C ARG A 87 7.37 23.66 -38.89
N ASP A 88 8.07 23.50 -40.02
CA ASP A 88 8.79 24.44 -40.90
C ASP A 88 10.24 24.79 -40.53
#